data_AF-A0A7M1AV03-F1
#
_entry.id   AF-A0A7M1AV03-F1
#
_cell.length_a   1.000
_cell.length_b   1.000
_cell.length_c   1.000
_cell.angle_alpha   90.00
_cell.angle_beta   90.00
_cell.angle_gamma   90.00
#
_symmetry.space_group_name_H-M   'P 1'
#
loop_
_entity.id
_entity.type
_entity.pdbx_description
1 polymer ?
#
loop_
_entity_poly.entity_id
_entity_poly.type
_entity_poly.pdbx_seq_one_letter_code
_entity_poly.pdbx_strand_id
1 'polypeptide(L)'
;MAITMNNHVFKGHRTLLGNKFVTYGELELPTRYEQYQQSKNGFDWGNQSKGAMQLAFSMLAQLSNEELAETYAQQYTKDIVRGLNTRDWVISASEVLQWIEKNCTDFKNSETKTKKTASVKKPVKNSTKKQTKQKSNIVKDICKELNITQKQLAEILEVPEGTVSSWAVKNEIPRLGKKAIEFYIANQKNQKIVDSYKNFINLLQEL
;
A
#
# COMPACT_ATOMS: atom_id res chain seq x y z
N MET A 1 -12.23 7.39 8.19
CA MET A 1 -11.69 7.00 6.86
C MET A 1 -10.15 6.96 6.77
N ALA A 2 -9.38 7.33 7.81
CA ALA A 2 -7.91 7.42 7.73
C ALA A 2 -7.14 6.08 7.85
N ILE A 3 -7.75 5.02 8.40
CA ILE A 3 -7.01 3.81 8.82
C ILE A 3 -6.66 2.89 7.62
N THR A 4 -7.43 2.92 6.53
CA THR A 4 -7.24 2.08 5.33
C THR A 4 -6.16 2.60 4.36
N MET A 5 -5.68 3.83 4.51
CA MET A 5 -4.70 4.45 3.61
C MET A 5 -3.25 4.03 3.91
N ASN A 6 -2.98 3.46 5.08
CA ASN A 6 -1.61 3.28 5.59
C ASN A 6 -0.80 2.18 4.86
N ASN A 7 -1.45 1.32 4.09
CA ASN A 7 -0.78 0.27 3.30
C ASN A 7 -0.61 0.64 1.81
N HIS A 8 -1.14 1.79 1.38
CA HIS A 8 -1.00 2.25 0.02
C HIS A 8 0.35 2.95 -0.18
N VAL A 9 0.83 2.89 -1.41
CA VAL A 9 2.11 3.50 -1.81
C VAL A 9 1.88 4.37 -3.03
N PHE A 10 2.60 5.47 -3.10
CA PHE A 10 2.75 6.27 -4.30
C PHE A 10 3.85 5.65 -5.14
N LYS A 11 3.60 5.45 -6.43
CA LYS A 11 4.59 4.94 -7.38
C LYS A 11 4.69 5.92 -8.53
N GLY A 12 5.90 6.32 -8.90
CA GLY A 12 6.17 7.10 -10.10
C GLY A 12 6.98 6.30 -11.11
N HIS A 13 6.59 6.37 -12.38
CA HIS A 13 7.27 5.72 -13.49
C HIS A 13 7.45 6.71 -14.66
N ARG A 14 8.68 6.80 -15.16
CA ARG A 14 9.01 7.49 -16.42
C ARG A 14 9.23 6.46 -17.52
N THR A 15 8.45 6.56 -18.60
CA THR A 15 8.66 5.76 -19.80
C THR A 15 9.87 6.25 -20.60
N LEU A 16 10.37 5.43 -21.53
CA LEU A 16 11.47 5.79 -22.42
C LEU A 16 11.12 6.98 -23.34
N LEU A 17 9.84 7.16 -23.67
CA LEU A 17 9.33 8.27 -24.48
C LEU A 17 9.12 9.55 -23.67
N GLY A 18 9.45 9.56 -22.37
CA GLY A 18 9.31 10.72 -21.50
C GLY A 18 7.94 10.91 -20.86
N ASN A 19 6.96 10.03 -21.13
CA ASN A 19 5.67 10.05 -20.44
C ASN A 19 5.86 9.67 -18.97
N LYS A 20 5.15 10.38 -18.10
CA LYS A 20 5.27 10.32 -16.64
C LYS A 20 3.94 9.87 -16.04
N PHE A 21 3.97 8.74 -15.35
CA PHE A 21 2.80 8.17 -14.69
C PHE A 21 3.03 8.13 -13.19
N VAL A 22 2.00 8.52 -12.44
CA VAL A 22 2.01 8.44 -10.97
C VAL A 22 0.74 7.76 -10.53
N THR A 23 0.86 6.76 -9.66
CA THR A 23 -0.26 6.01 -9.11
C THR A 23 -0.26 6.06 -7.59
N TYR A 24 -1.44 5.94 -7.01
CA TYR A 24 -1.64 5.70 -5.59
C TYR A 24 -2.36 4.36 -5.41
N GLY A 25 -1.64 3.37 -4.87
CA GLY A 25 -2.11 1.98 -4.93
C GLY A 25 -2.07 1.44 -6.35
N GLU A 26 -3.25 1.22 -6.92
CA GLU A 26 -3.47 0.70 -8.28
C GLU A 26 -4.24 1.69 -9.19
N LEU A 27 -4.51 2.91 -8.70
CA LEU A 27 -5.20 3.95 -9.45
C LEU A 27 -4.24 5.08 -9.83
N GLU A 28 -4.43 5.69 -11.00
CA GLU A 28 -3.70 6.89 -11.40
C GLU A 28 -4.00 8.06 -10.45
N LEU A 29 -2.95 8.77 -10.05
CA LEU A 29 -3.08 9.90 -9.15
C LEU A 29 -3.68 11.09 -9.93
N PRO A 30 -4.80 11.68 -9.49
CA PRO A 30 -5.38 12.83 -10.16
C PRO A 30 -4.46 14.05 -10.04
N THR A 31 -4.29 14.77 -11.15
CA THR A 31 -3.50 16.00 -11.19
C THR A 31 -4.15 17.15 -10.45
N ARG A 32 -5.47 17.13 -10.24
CA ARG A 32 -6.21 18.15 -9.45
C ARG A 32 -5.96 19.58 -9.95
N TYR A 33 -5.96 19.78 -11.27
CA TYR A 33 -5.78 21.11 -11.86
C TYR A 33 -6.85 22.12 -11.44
N GLU A 34 -8.05 21.65 -11.11
CA GLU A 34 -9.15 22.51 -10.63
C GLU A 34 -8.84 23.18 -9.29
N GLN A 35 -8.02 22.54 -8.47
CA GLN A 35 -7.70 22.98 -7.11
C GLN A 35 -6.38 23.75 -7.07
N TYR A 36 -5.36 23.25 -7.80
CA TYR A 36 -4.03 23.84 -7.77
C TYR A 36 -3.36 23.72 -9.13
N GLN A 37 -3.46 24.74 -9.98
CA GLN A 37 -2.90 24.69 -11.33
C GLN A 37 -1.52 25.36 -11.41
N GLN A 38 -0.47 24.64 -11.00
CA GLN A 38 0.91 25.12 -11.20
C GLN A 38 1.48 24.66 -12.54
N SER A 39 1.26 23.40 -12.90
CA SER A 39 1.79 22.81 -14.13
C SER A 39 0.71 22.74 -15.21
N LYS A 40 1.11 23.01 -16.47
CA LYS A 40 0.29 22.68 -17.65
C LYS A 40 0.58 21.27 -18.18
N ASN A 41 1.71 20.66 -17.79
CA ASN A 41 2.28 19.47 -18.42
C ASN A 41 2.31 18.26 -17.48
N GLY A 42 1.33 18.11 -16.60
CA GLY A 42 1.25 16.97 -15.68
C GLY A 42 2.31 17.01 -14.58
N PHE A 43 2.61 15.83 -14.07
CA PHE A 43 3.57 15.63 -12.99
C PHE A 43 5.02 15.64 -13.47
N ASP A 44 5.90 16.03 -12.56
CA ASP A 44 7.34 15.86 -12.69
C ASP A 44 8.00 15.59 -11.35
N TRP A 45 9.27 15.18 -11.33
CA TRP A 45 10.00 14.88 -10.09
C TRP A 45 11.52 14.98 -10.26
N GLY A 46 12.28 14.93 -9.17
CA GLY A 46 13.75 15.08 -9.20
C GLY A 46 14.22 16.51 -9.47
N ASN A 47 13.30 17.48 -9.37
CA ASN A 47 13.57 18.91 -9.56
C ASN A 47 12.57 19.74 -8.72
N GLN A 48 12.68 21.07 -8.80
CA GLN A 48 11.76 22.01 -8.16
C GLN A 48 10.85 22.70 -9.19
N SER A 49 10.57 22.03 -10.31
CA SER A 49 9.73 22.59 -11.37
C SER A 49 8.27 22.70 -10.94
N LYS A 50 7.46 23.41 -11.73
CA LYS A 50 6.01 23.48 -11.53
C LYS A 50 5.34 22.10 -11.58
N GLY A 51 5.84 21.17 -12.39
CA GLY A 51 5.37 19.79 -12.42
C GLY A 51 5.67 19.00 -11.14
N ALA A 52 6.81 19.28 -10.50
CA ALA A 52 7.16 18.72 -9.21
C ALA A 52 6.29 19.28 -8.07
N MET A 53 5.96 20.58 -8.13
CA MET A 53 5.00 21.18 -7.20
C MET A 53 3.58 20.63 -7.40
N GLN A 54 3.17 20.38 -8.65
CA GLN A 54 1.89 19.72 -8.93
C GLN A 54 1.82 18.33 -8.31
N LEU A 55 2.89 17.55 -8.43
CA LEU A 55 2.99 16.23 -7.81
C LEU A 55 2.93 16.31 -6.28
N ALA A 56 3.70 17.23 -5.70
CA ALA A 56 3.70 17.45 -4.26
C ALA A 56 2.30 17.75 -3.72
N PHE A 57 1.60 18.69 -4.36
CA PHE A 57 0.23 19.03 -4.00
C PHE A 57 -0.69 17.82 -4.09
N SER A 58 -0.69 17.09 -5.21
CA SER A 58 -1.57 15.93 -5.39
C SER A 58 -1.30 14.83 -4.35
N MET A 59 -0.05 14.61 -3.95
CA MET A 59 0.31 13.63 -2.92
C MET A 59 -0.20 14.05 -1.54
N LEU A 60 -0.01 15.32 -1.17
CA LEU A 60 -0.50 15.85 0.11
C LEU A 60 -2.03 15.85 0.14
N ALA A 61 -2.70 16.39 -0.88
CA ALA A 61 -4.15 16.46 -0.98
C ALA A 61 -4.83 15.08 -0.99
N GLN A 62 -4.10 14.02 -1.36
CA GLN A 62 -4.61 12.65 -1.29
C GLN A 62 -4.71 12.13 0.14
N LEU A 63 -3.85 12.61 1.05
CA LEU A 63 -3.76 12.12 2.44
C LEU A 63 -4.24 13.14 3.48
N SER A 64 -4.35 14.42 3.10
CA SER A 64 -4.74 15.54 3.96
C SER A 64 -5.84 16.38 3.34
N ASN A 65 -6.01 17.61 3.86
CA ASN A 65 -6.90 18.62 3.32
C ASN A 65 -6.20 19.45 2.22
N GLU A 66 -7.01 20.10 1.40
CA GLU A 66 -6.59 20.94 0.27
C GLU A 66 -5.77 22.17 0.72
N GLU A 67 -6.23 22.89 1.75
CA GLU A 67 -5.55 24.08 2.28
C GLU A 67 -4.13 23.78 2.78
N LEU A 68 -3.96 22.63 3.45
CA LEU A 68 -2.67 22.15 3.93
C LEU A 68 -1.78 21.78 2.74
N ALA A 69 -2.34 21.05 1.77
CA ALA A 69 -1.60 20.67 0.59
C ALA A 69 -1.06 21.88 -0.18
N GLU A 70 -1.86 22.94 -0.33
CA GLU A 70 -1.44 24.18 -0.98
C GLU A 70 -0.31 24.89 -0.22
N THR A 71 -0.48 25.05 1.09
CA THR A 71 0.49 25.74 1.95
C THR A 71 1.85 25.03 1.96
N TYR A 72 1.84 23.70 2.00
CA TYR A 72 3.06 22.90 2.19
C TYR A 72 3.61 22.26 0.91
N ALA A 73 2.93 22.39 -0.25
CA ALA A 73 3.39 21.82 -1.52
C ALA A 73 4.82 22.25 -1.89
N GLN A 74 5.15 23.53 -1.72
CA GLN A 74 6.49 24.03 -2.06
C GLN A 74 7.57 23.44 -1.14
N GLN A 75 7.27 23.30 0.15
CA GLN A 75 8.21 22.71 1.12
C GLN A 75 8.39 21.21 0.86
N TYR A 76 7.29 20.49 0.67
CA TYR A 76 7.32 19.06 0.34
C TYR A 76 8.08 18.78 -0.97
N THR A 77 7.96 19.68 -1.95
CA THR A 77 8.72 19.58 -3.20
C THR A 77 10.23 19.63 -2.93
N LYS A 78 10.68 20.55 -2.07
CA LYS A 78 12.10 20.73 -1.75
C LYS A 78 12.66 19.54 -0.97
N ASP A 79 11.88 19.02 -0.02
CA ASP A 79 12.31 18.00 0.93
C ASP A 79 12.28 16.59 0.33
N ILE A 80 11.20 16.26 -0.39
CA ILE A 80 10.93 14.89 -0.84
C ILE A 80 11.00 14.78 -2.37
N VAL A 81 10.18 15.54 -3.10
CA VAL A 81 10.02 15.35 -4.56
C VAL A 81 11.31 15.63 -5.33
N ARG A 82 12.11 16.60 -4.86
CA ARG A 82 13.44 16.89 -5.42
C ARG A 82 14.40 15.71 -5.30
N GLY A 83 14.27 14.87 -4.26
CA GLY A 83 15.14 13.71 -4.05
C GLY A 83 14.84 12.53 -4.98
N LEU A 84 13.68 12.54 -5.65
CA LEU A 84 13.23 11.49 -6.55
C LEU A 84 13.93 11.61 -7.91
N ASN A 85 15.22 11.29 -7.98
CA ASN A 85 15.99 11.46 -9.22
C ASN A 85 15.92 10.24 -10.15
N THR A 86 15.35 9.14 -9.67
CA THR A 86 15.24 7.90 -10.42
C THR A 86 14.06 7.92 -11.39
N ARG A 87 14.15 7.08 -12.42
CA ARG A 87 13.06 6.84 -13.37
C ARG A 87 11.83 6.27 -12.67
N ASP A 88 12.09 5.41 -11.69
CA ASP A 88 11.13 4.65 -10.91
C ASP A 88 11.33 4.96 -9.43
N TRP A 89 10.25 5.29 -8.72
CA TRP A 89 10.30 5.52 -7.28
C TRP A 89 9.01 5.04 -6.60
N VAL A 90 9.13 4.73 -5.32
CA VAL A 90 8.02 4.32 -4.45
C VAL A 90 8.15 5.05 -3.12
N ILE A 91 7.08 5.70 -2.67
CA ILE A 91 6.98 6.32 -1.35
C ILE A 91 5.74 5.75 -0.66
N SER A 92 5.88 5.31 0.60
CA SER A 92 4.74 4.83 1.36
C SER A 92 3.84 5.98 1.83
N ALA A 93 2.53 5.75 1.92
CA ALA A 93 1.62 6.76 2.49
C ALA A 93 2.04 7.13 3.92
N SER A 94 2.57 6.17 4.70
CA SER A 94 3.08 6.42 6.05
C SER A 94 4.25 7.41 6.07
N GLU A 95 5.17 7.37 5.11
CA GLU A 95 6.28 8.33 5.02
C GLU A 95 5.77 9.75 4.74
N VAL A 96 4.78 9.90 3.86
CA VAL A 96 4.16 11.20 3.57
C VAL A 96 3.44 11.72 4.82
N LEU A 97 2.68 10.87 5.51
CA LEU A 97 2.00 11.22 6.77
C LEU A 97 2.98 11.63 7.87
N GLN A 98 4.11 10.92 8.02
CA GLN A 98 5.16 11.29 8.96
C GLN A 98 5.77 12.65 8.62
N TRP A 99 5.94 12.95 7.33
CA TRP A 99 6.41 14.26 6.91
C TRP A 99 5.37 15.36 7.24
N ILE A 100 4.08 15.09 7.01
CA ILE A 100 2.99 16.03 7.37
C ILE A 100 3.00 16.29 8.87
N GLU A 101 3.01 15.25 9.71
CA GLU A 101 3.02 15.38 11.17
C GLU A 101 4.24 16.17 11.68
N LYS A 102 5.40 16.01 11.03
CA LYS A 102 6.64 16.70 11.41
C LYS A 102 6.65 18.18 11.03
N ASN A 103 6.10 18.54 9.88
CA ASN A 103 6.25 19.89 9.31
C ASN A 103 4.99 20.76 9.44
N CYS A 104 3.81 20.14 9.53
CA CYS A 104 2.53 20.84 9.70
C CYS A 104 2.20 20.94 11.19
N THR A 105 2.77 21.94 11.87
CA THR A 105 2.57 22.15 13.31
C THR A 105 1.21 22.74 13.70
N ASP A 106 0.37 23.11 12.72
CA ASP A 106 -0.95 23.70 12.95
C ASP A 106 -2.06 22.69 13.27
N PHE A 107 -1.74 21.39 13.33
CA PHE A 107 -2.70 20.33 13.69
C PHE A 107 -2.65 19.88 15.16
N LYS A 108 -1.96 20.62 16.05
CA LYS A 108 -1.78 20.18 17.45
C LYS A 108 -3.00 20.30 18.37
N ASN A 109 -4.15 20.81 17.92
CA ASN A 109 -5.29 21.07 18.82
C ASN A 109 -6.59 20.28 18.57
N SER A 110 -6.62 19.28 17.69
CA SER A 110 -7.70 18.29 17.69
C SER A 110 -7.13 16.88 17.67
N GLU A 111 -7.37 16.15 18.75
CA GLU A 111 -7.15 14.70 18.89
C GLU A 111 -5.74 14.25 19.34
N THR A 112 -5.29 14.81 20.47
CA THR A 112 -4.46 14.03 21.39
C THR A 112 -5.30 12.95 22.06
N LYS A 113 -5.14 11.69 21.61
CA LYS A 113 -5.20 10.39 22.33
C LYS A 113 -5.36 9.33 21.24
N THR A 114 -4.32 8.58 20.85
CA THR A 114 -3.74 7.50 21.66
C THR A 114 -2.34 7.06 21.18
N LYS A 115 -1.38 7.14 22.13
CA LYS A 115 -0.35 6.14 22.49
C LYS A 115 0.54 5.60 21.34
N LYS A 116 1.76 6.13 21.17
CA LYS A 116 3.02 5.70 21.83
C LYS A 116 3.18 4.18 22.00
N THR A 117 4.07 3.59 21.19
CA THR A 117 5.18 2.69 21.60
C THR A 117 6.08 2.48 20.37
N ALA A 118 7.26 3.11 20.30
CA ALA A 118 8.54 2.60 20.83
C ALA A 118 9.19 1.52 19.94
N SER A 119 10.11 1.98 19.08
CA SER A 119 11.51 1.52 18.95
C SER A 119 11.88 0.03 19.18
N VAL A 120 12.49 -0.56 18.13
CA VAL A 120 13.88 -1.10 18.10
C VAL A 120 14.13 -2.64 18.17
N LYS A 121 14.95 -3.10 17.19
CA LYS A 121 15.94 -4.23 17.15
C LYS A 121 15.53 -5.70 16.91
N LYS A 122 16.14 -6.29 15.86
CA LYS A 122 16.70 -7.68 15.85
C LYS A 122 17.98 -7.71 16.74
N PRO A 123 18.55 -8.84 17.22
CA PRO A 123 18.47 -10.24 16.73
C PRO A 123 18.42 -11.35 17.84
N VAL A 124 18.51 -12.63 17.40
CA VAL A 124 19.17 -13.82 18.05
C VAL A 124 18.30 -15.04 18.44
N LYS A 125 18.77 -16.19 17.92
CA LYS A 125 18.66 -17.64 18.23
C LYS A 125 18.49 -17.99 19.75
N ASN A 126 18.04 -19.16 20.24
CA ASN A 126 18.05 -20.56 19.78
C ASN A 126 17.21 -21.46 20.72
N SER A 127 16.73 -22.61 20.19
CA SER A 127 16.58 -23.94 20.86
C SER A 127 15.47 -24.11 21.94
N THR A 128 14.71 -25.21 22.10
CA THR A 128 14.70 -26.58 21.57
C THR A 128 13.36 -27.24 21.95
N LYS A 129 12.70 -28.00 21.07
CA LYS A 129 12.11 -29.32 21.43
C LYS A 129 11.74 -30.14 20.20
N LYS A 130 12.33 -31.33 20.17
CA LYS A 130 12.35 -32.39 19.16
C LYS A 130 11.00 -33.11 19.11
N GLN A 131 10.24 -32.96 18.03
CA GLN A 131 9.26 -33.96 17.56
C GLN A 131 9.26 -34.01 16.03
N THR A 132 9.61 -35.18 15.51
CA THR A 132 9.64 -35.58 14.11
C THR A 132 8.27 -35.39 13.44
N LYS A 133 8.15 -34.51 12.44
CA LYS A 133 7.07 -34.53 11.45
C LYS A 133 7.52 -33.80 10.17
N GLN A 134 7.13 -34.41 9.06
CA GLN A 134 7.57 -34.21 7.67
C GLN A 134 7.72 -32.74 7.24
N LYS A 135 8.72 -32.45 6.39
CA LYS A 135 8.96 -31.14 5.75
C LYS A 135 7.62 -30.51 5.31
N SER A 136 7.15 -29.49 6.03
CA SER A 136 5.92 -28.80 5.63
C SER A 136 6.21 -27.98 4.38
N ASN A 137 5.26 -28.03 3.46
CA ASN A 137 5.37 -27.41 2.17
C ASN A 137 4.59 -26.11 2.24
N ILE A 138 5.23 -24.97 1.94
CA ILE A 138 4.63 -23.64 2.06
C ILE A 138 3.30 -23.57 1.30
N VAL A 139 3.21 -24.19 0.12
CA VAL A 139 1.98 -24.23 -0.68
C VAL A 139 0.89 -25.04 0.01
N LYS A 140 1.24 -26.17 0.64
CA LYS A 140 0.26 -27.00 1.37
C LYS A 140 -0.25 -26.30 2.63
N ASP A 141 0.60 -25.53 3.30
CA ASP A 141 0.21 -24.78 4.49
C ASP A 141 -0.76 -23.65 4.13
N ILE A 142 -0.51 -22.94 3.02
CA ILE A 142 -1.43 -21.94 2.46
C ILE A 142 -2.77 -22.55 2.03
N CYS A 143 -2.73 -23.68 1.31
CA CYS A 143 -3.95 -24.39 0.91
C CYS A 143 -4.79 -24.82 2.12
N LYS A 144 -4.15 -25.23 3.22
CA LYS A 144 -4.83 -25.56 4.49
C LYS A 144 -5.44 -24.33 5.16
N GLU A 145 -4.70 -23.22 5.22
CA GLU A 145 -5.20 -21.98 5.84
C GLU A 145 -6.43 -21.43 5.10
N LEU A 146 -6.41 -21.52 3.76
CA LEU A 146 -7.51 -21.09 2.90
C LEU A 146 -8.63 -22.13 2.77
N ASN A 147 -8.41 -23.36 3.27
CA ASN A 147 -9.31 -24.50 3.07
C ASN A 147 -9.66 -24.74 1.58
N ILE A 148 -8.66 -24.62 0.71
CA ILE A 148 -8.77 -24.82 -0.75
C ILE A 148 -7.76 -25.86 -1.24
N THR A 149 -8.01 -26.42 -2.42
CA THR A 149 -7.09 -27.33 -3.10
C THR A 149 -6.03 -26.58 -3.90
N GLN A 150 -4.93 -27.26 -4.29
CA GLN A 150 -3.90 -26.66 -5.17
C GLN A 150 -4.47 -26.29 -6.54
N LYS A 151 -5.42 -27.07 -7.05
CA LYS A 151 -6.15 -26.79 -8.29
C LYS A 151 -6.96 -25.49 -8.19
N GLN A 152 -7.72 -25.34 -7.11
CA GLN A 152 -8.49 -24.11 -6.86
C GLN A 152 -7.57 -22.91 -6.67
N LEU A 153 -6.43 -23.08 -5.98
CA LEU A 153 -5.45 -22.01 -5.87
C LEU A 153 -4.89 -21.60 -7.24
N ALA A 154 -4.64 -22.55 -8.13
CA ALA A 154 -4.19 -22.28 -9.50
C ALA A 154 -5.25 -21.52 -10.31
N GLU A 155 -6.52 -21.92 -10.18
CA GLU A 155 -7.67 -21.27 -10.82
C GLU A 155 -7.86 -19.83 -10.31
N ILE A 156 -7.82 -19.62 -8.99
CA ILE A 156 -7.94 -18.28 -8.38
C ILE A 156 -6.80 -17.35 -8.81
N LEU A 157 -5.59 -17.89 -8.96
CA LEU A 157 -4.41 -17.12 -9.35
C LEU A 157 -4.23 -17.03 -10.88
N GLU A 158 -5.14 -17.60 -11.66
CA GLU A 158 -5.08 -17.68 -13.13
C GLU A 158 -3.73 -18.22 -13.66
N VAL A 159 -3.17 -19.21 -12.95
CA VAL A 159 -1.92 -19.87 -13.35
C VAL A 159 -2.16 -21.35 -13.67
N PRO A 160 -1.35 -21.96 -14.55
CA PRO A 160 -1.41 -23.40 -14.79
C PRO A 160 -1.20 -24.20 -13.48
N GLU A 161 -1.92 -25.31 -13.31
CA GLU A 161 -1.80 -26.18 -12.12
C GLU A 161 -0.36 -26.69 -11.92
N GLY A 162 0.36 -26.93 -13.02
CA GLY A 162 1.77 -27.30 -13.01
C GLY A 162 2.67 -26.23 -12.36
N THR A 163 2.30 -24.95 -12.45
CA THR A 163 3.04 -23.85 -11.83
C THR A 163 2.93 -23.90 -10.30
N VAL A 164 1.71 -24.08 -9.76
CA VAL A 164 1.49 -24.22 -8.31
C VAL A 164 2.12 -25.51 -7.79
N SER A 165 2.05 -26.60 -8.56
CA SER A 165 2.71 -27.86 -8.26
C SER A 165 4.24 -27.70 -8.20
N SER A 166 4.83 -26.95 -9.13
CA SER A 166 6.26 -26.63 -9.15
C SER A 166 6.68 -25.83 -7.91
N TRP A 167 5.88 -24.86 -7.47
CA TRP A 167 6.13 -24.13 -6.22
C TRP A 167 6.07 -25.03 -4.99
N ALA A 168 5.15 -25.99 -5.00
CA ALA A 168 5.06 -26.97 -3.93
C ALA A 168 6.32 -27.85 -3.91
N VAL A 169 6.76 -28.38 -5.05
CA VAL A 169 7.96 -29.23 -5.11
C VAL A 169 9.23 -28.46 -4.72
N LYS A 170 9.40 -27.24 -5.24
CA LYS A 170 10.56 -26.38 -4.93
C LYS A 170 10.48 -25.73 -3.55
N ASN A 171 9.32 -25.82 -2.90
CA ASN A 171 9.01 -25.17 -1.63
C ASN A 171 9.29 -23.65 -1.64
N GLU A 172 9.06 -23.01 -2.78
CA GLU A 172 9.32 -21.60 -3.02
C GLU A 172 8.22 -21.01 -3.89
N ILE A 173 7.65 -19.90 -3.44
CA ILE A 173 6.63 -19.16 -4.16
C ILE A 173 7.26 -17.84 -4.64
N PRO A 174 7.18 -17.51 -5.94
CA PRO A 174 7.64 -16.22 -6.45
C PRO A 174 7.00 -15.04 -5.72
N ARG A 175 7.71 -13.91 -5.64
CA ARG A 175 7.23 -12.72 -4.92
C ARG A 175 5.82 -12.28 -5.32
N LEU A 176 5.50 -12.35 -6.61
CA LEU A 176 4.19 -12.01 -7.15
C LEU A 176 3.10 -12.97 -6.65
N GLY A 177 3.35 -14.29 -6.72
CA GLY A 177 2.44 -15.31 -6.22
C GLY A 177 2.18 -15.17 -4.72
N LYS A 178 3.23 -14.87 -3.94
CA LYS A 178 3.08 -14.60 -2.51
C LYS A 178 2.17 -13.40 -2.25
N LYS A 179 2.34 -12.31 -3.01
CA LYS A 179 1.52 -11.10 -2.84
C LYS A 179 0.07 -11.31 -3.26
N ALA A 180 -0.17 -12.06 -4.33
CA ALA A 180 -1.51 -12.42 -4.77
C ALA A 180 -2.26 -13.27 -3.73
N ILE A 181 -1.57 -14.24 -3.12
CA ILE A 181 -2.13 -15.06 -2.04
C ILE A 181 -2.44 -14.21 -0.80
N GLU A 182 -1.51 -13.34 -0.37
CA GLU A 182 -1.75 -12.39 0.74
C GLU A 182 -2.98 -11.51 0.48
N PHE A 183 -3.11 -11.00 -0.74
CA PHE A 183 -4.24 -10.20 -1.15
C PHE A 183 -5.55 -10.98 -1.10
N TYR A 184 -5.56 -12.23 -1.60
CA TYR A 184 -6.74 -13.10 -1.56
C TYR A 184 -7.19 -13.39 -0.11
N ILE A 185 -6.26 -13.70 0.79
CA ILE A 185 -6.54 -13.90 2.22
C ILE A 185 -7.18 -12.64 2.83
N ALA A 186 -6.62 -11.47 2.55
CA ALA A 186 -7.16 -10.20 3.04
C ALA A 186 -8.56 -9.93 2.50
N ASN A 187 -8.79 -10.19 1.21
CA ASN A 187 -10.09 -10.00 0.58
C ASN A 187 -11.17 -10.92 1.18
N GLN A 188 -10.85 -12.19 1.43
CA GLN A 188 -11.77 -13.12 2.11
C GLN A 188 -12.16 -12.65 3.51
N LYS A 189 -11.20 -12.14 4.30
CA LYS A 189 -11.50 -11.59 5.63
C LYS A 189 -12.42 -10.38 5.53
N ASN A 190 -12.18 -9.50 4.56
CA ASN A 190 -13.03 -8.33 4.33
C ASN A 190 -14.45 -8.73 3.91
N GLN A 191 -14.60 -9.74 3.05
CA GLN A 191 -15.93 -10.25 2.66
C GLN A 191 -16.72 -10.78 3.87
N LYS A 192 -16.08 -11.56 4.75
CA LYS A 192 -16.73 -12.03 5.99
C LYS A 192 -17.21 -10.89 6.88
N ILE A 193 -16.45 -9.80 6.96
CA ILE A 193 -16.83 -8.61 7.71
C ILE A 193 -18.06 -7.96 7.07
N VAL A 194 -18.04 -7.76 5.75
CA VAL A 194 -19.18 -7.19 4.99
C VAL A 194 -20.44 -8.04 5.15
N ASP A 195 -20.32 -9.37 5.04
CA ASP A 195 -21.43 -10.30 5.21
C ASP A 195 -22.00 -10.25 6.63
N SER A 196 -21.13 -10.12 7.63
CA SER A 196 -21.57 -9.95 9.03
C SER A 196 -22.38 -8.66 9.21
N TYR A 197 -21.95 -7.56 8.60
CA TYR A 197 -22.71 -6.31 8.62
C TYR A 197 -24.04 -6.39 7.87
N LYS A 198 -24.06 -7.04 6.69
CA LYS A 198 -25.30 -7.25 5.93
C LYS A 198 -26.31 -8.08 6.74
N ASN A 199 -25.85 -9.16 7.35
CA ASN A 199 -26.69 -9.99 8.20
C ASN A 199 -27.27 -9.20 9.38
N PHE A 200 -26.45 -8.34 10.01
CA PHE A 200 -26.92 -7.47 11.08
C PHE A 200 -27.97 -6.46 10.60
N ILE A 201 -27.77 -5.83 9.43
CA ILE A 201 -28.76 -4.92 8.85
C ILE A 201 -30.07 -5.64 8.54
N ASN A 202 -29.99 -6.84 7.95
CA ASN A 202 -31.19 -7.63 7.65
C ASN A 202 -31.96 -7.96 8.93
N LEU A 203 -31.29 -8.34 10.01
CA LEU A 203 -31.93 -8.58 11.31
C LEU A 203 -32.61 -7.35 11.90
N LEU A 204 -32.07 -6.15 11.66
CA LEU A 204 -32.70 -4.90 12.08
C LEU A 204 -33.91 -4.52 11.21
N GLN A 205 -33.95 -4.96 9.96
CA GLN A 205 -35.08 -4.72 9.04
C GLN A 205 -36.22 -5.72 9.25
N GLU A 206 -35.96 -6.88 9.85
CA GLU A 206 -36.97 -7.89 10.22
C GLU A 206 -37.64 -7.62 11.57
N LEU A 207 -37.24 -6.56 12.29
CA LEU A 207 -37.83 -6.06 13.54
C LEU A 207 -38.84 -4.94 13.26
#